data_AF-A0A918P1T4-F1
#
_entry.id   AF-A0A918P1T4-F1
#
_cell.length_a   1.000
_cell.length_b   1.000
_cell.length_c   1.000
_cell.angle_alpha   90.00
_cell.angle_beta   90.00
_cell.angle_gamma   90.00
#
_symmetry.space_group_name_H-M   'P 1'
#
loop_
_entity.id
_entity.type
_entity.pdbx_description
1 polymer ?
#
loop_
_entity_poly.entity_id
_entity_poly.type
_entity_poly.pdbx_seq_one_letter_code
_entity_poly.pdbx_strand_id
1 'polypeptide(L)'
;MDAELFPRSRVEVAPGAVHVPEWLTPSQRRGLLDACRAWARPPAGLRTVRTPGGGTMTARQVCLGRHWYPYGYASTVVDGDGSPVKPFPGWLGDLGRRAVADALGPDAAADAPYDIALINFYDARARMGMHRDSDERSGAPVVSFSLGDTCVFRFGTPESRSRPCTDVELRDGDLFVFGGPSRFAYHGVPRVRPGTAPPERGLTGRLNITLRVSGFAAD
;
A
#
# COMPACT_ATOMS: atom_id res chain seq x y z
N MET A 1 -9.91 0.41 -23.20
CA MET A 1 -10.34 1.65 -22.53
C MET A 1 -11.79 1.40 -22.17
N ASP A 2 -12.05 0.74 -21.05
CA ASP A 2 -13.40 0.56 -20.54
C ASP A 2 -13.79 1.88 -19.89
N ALA A 3 -14.22 2.83 -20.71
CA ALA A 3 -14.83 4.05 -20.23
C ALA A 3 -16.21 3.66 -19.68
N GLU A 4 -16.31 3.49 -18.37
CA GLU A 4 -17.61 3.47 -17.69
C GLU A 4 -18.39 4.72 -18.12
N LEU A 5 -19.71 4.57 -18.31
CA LEU A 5 -20.58 5.66 -18.77
C LEU A 5 -20.53 6.89 -17.83
N PHE A 6 -20.13 6.68 -16.59
CA PHE A 6 -19.95 7.72 -15.58
C PHE A 6 -18.59 7.58 -14.90
N PRO A 7 -17.89 8.71 -14.64
CA PRO A 7 -16.64 8.68 -13.90
C PRO A 7 -16.86 8.21 -12.45
N ARG A 8 -15.91 7.44 -11.92
CA ARG A 8 -15.90 7.05 -10.50
C ARG A 8 -15.51 8.26 -9.65
N SER A 9 -16.32 8.59 -8.66
CA SER A 9 -16.10 9.75 -7.78
C SER A 9 -15.35 9.37 -6.49
N ARG A 10 -14.79 10.37 -5.80
CA ARG A 10 -14.26 10.24 -4.44
C ARG A 10 -15.36 9.72 -3.51
N VAL A 11 -15.04 8.71 -2.70
CA VAL A 11 -15.96 8.11 -1.72
C VAL A 11 -15.30 8.06 -0.34
N GLU A 12 -16.01 8.58 0.67
CA GLU A 12 -15.69 8.27 2.07
C GLU A 12 -16.30 6.92 2.42
N VAL A 13 -15.43 5.93 2.66
CA VAL A 13 -15.81 4.53 2.89
C VAL A 13 -16.16 4.30 4.36
N ALA A 14 -15.51 5.04 5.24
CA ALA A 14 -15.76 5.10 6.69
C ALA A 14 -15.13 6.42 7.22
N PRO A 15 -15.48 6.87 8.44
CA PRO A 15 -14.86 8.05 9.03
C PRO A 15 -13.33 7.98 9.02
N GLY A 16 -12.70 8.90 8.28
CA GLY A 16 -11.25 8.94 8.11
C GLY A 16 -10.68 7.91 7.11
N ALA A 17 -11.50 7.26 6.29
CA ALA A 17 -11.09 6.33 5.25
C ALA A 17 -11.72 6.70 3.90
N VAL A 18 -10.90 7.05 2.91
CA VAL A 18 -11.33 7.66 1.66
C VAL A 18 -10.69 6.94 0.46
N HIS A 19 -11.52 6.60 -0.52
CA HIS A 19 -11.12 6.13 -1.84
C HIS A 19 -11.21 7.28 -2.84
N VAL A 20 -10.13 7.52 -3.58
CA VAL A 20 -10.06 8.51 -4.65
C VAL A 20 -9.70 7.79 -5.96
N PRO A 21 -10.68 7.49 -6.82
CA PRO A 21 -10.44 6.85 -8.10
C PRO A 21 -9.51 7.67 -9.00
N GLU A 22 -8.65 6.99 -9.75
CA GLU A 22 -7.79 7.59 -10.79
C GLU A 22 -6.91 8.78 -10.34
N TRP A 23 -6.65 8.91 -9.04
CA TRP A 23 -5.92 10.03 -8.46
C TRP A 23 -4.49 10.16 -9.02
N LEU A 24 -3.81 9.04 -9.28
CA LEU A 24 -2.51 9.08 -9.93
C LEU A 24 -2.65 9.50 -11.39
N THR A 25 -1.91 10.52 -11.79
CA THR A 25 -1.77 10.91 -13.19
C THR A 25 -1.04 9.81 -14.00
N PRO A 26 -1.21 9.74 -15.33
CA PRO A 26 -0.51 8.76 -16.16
C PRO A 26 1.01 8.80 -16.02
N SER A 27 1.62 9.99 -15.84
CA SER A 27 3.07 10.11 -15.61
C SER A 27 3.48 9.55 -14.25
N GLN A 28 2.72 9.81 -13.19
CA GLN A 28 2.98 9.25 -11.86
C GLN A 28 2.85 7.72 -11.86
N ARG A 29 1.83 7.16 -12.53
CA ARG A 29 1.67 5.69 -12.66
C ARG A 29 2.89 5.05 -13.32
N ARG A 30 3.39 5.65 -14.42
CA ARG A 30 4.62 5.18 -15.10
C ARG A 30 5.85 5.31 -14.20
N GLY A 31 6.06 6.47 -13.58
CA GLY A 31 7.21 6.71 -12.72
C GLY A 31 7.24 5.78 -11.50
N LEU A 32 6.10 5.55 -10.85
CA LEU A 32 5.99 4.59 -9.75
C LEU A 32 6.27 3.17 -10.23
N LEU A 33 5.76 2.76 -11.39
CA LEU A 33 6.01 1.42 -11.93
C LEU A 33 7.49 1.19 -12.23
N ASP A 34 8.17 2.17 -12.84
CA ASP A 34 9.60 2.09 -13.13
C ASP A 34 10.44 2.07 -11.85
N ALA A 35 10.05 2.87 -10.85
CA ALA A 35 10.66 2.83 -9.52
C ALA A 35 10.48 1.46 -8.86
N CYS A 36 9.28 0.88 -8.91
CA CYS A 36 9.02 -0.48 -8.42
C CYS A 36 9.88 -1.54 -9.13
N ARG A 37 10.06 -1.43 -10.45
CA ARG A 37 10.96 -2.33 -11.21
C ARG A 37 12.40 -2.22 -10.72
N ALA A 38 12.88 -1.01 -10.43
CA ALA A 38 14.22 -0.80 -9.89
C ALA A 38 14.34 -1.35 -8.46
N TRP A 39 13.37 -1.07 -7.59
CA TRP A 39 13.36 -1.55 -6.21
C TRP A 39 13.22 -3.06 -6.11
N ALA A 40 12.56 -3.73 -7.06
CA ALA A 40 12.44 -5.19 -7.05
C ALA A 40 13.78 -5.92 -7.27
N ARG A 41 14.80 -5.26 -7.82
CA ARG A 41 16.11 -5.87 -8.09
C ARG A 41 16.94 -6.02 -6.81
N PRO A 42 17.73 -7.10 -6.67
CA PRO A 42 18.74 -7.21 -5.62
C PRO A 42 19.78 -6.08 -5.66
N PRO A 43 20.42 -5.75 -4.53
CA PRO A 43 20.14 -6.26 -3.17
C PRO A 43 18.83 -5.69 -2.59
N ALA A 44 18.33 -6.26 -1.48
CA ALA A 44 17.09 -5.88 -0.80
C ALA A 44 15.85 -5.84 -1.72
N GLY A 45 15.82 -6.76 -2.67
CA GLY A 45 14.81 -6.82 -3.73
C GLY A 45 13.50 -7.49 -3.30
N LEU A 46 12.70 -7.87 -4.30
CA LEU A 46 11.42 -8.53 -4.11
C LEU A 46 11.59 -9.89 -3.42
N ARG A 47 10.90 -10.09 -2.29
CA ARG A 47 10.97 -11.35 -1.53
C ARG A 47 9.60 -11.93 -1.23
N THR A 48 9.58 -13.22 -0.91
CA THR A 48 8.43 -13.90 -0.30
C THR A 48 8.56 -13.83 1.22
N VAL A 49 7.56 -13.28 1.91
CA VAL A 49 7.56 -13.21 3.38
C VAL A 49 7.16 -14.56 3.96
N ARG A 50 7.97 -15.05 4.91
CA ARG A 50 7.65 -16.25 5.71
C ARG A 50 6.97 -15.82 7.00
N THR A 51 5.85 -16.45 7.34
CA THR A 51 5.13 -16.16 8.57
C THR A 51 5.66 -17.03 9.71
N PRO A 52 5.55 -16.57 10.98
CA PRO A 52 6.02 -17.31 12.15
C PRO A 52 5.40 -18.71 12.31
N GLY A 53 4.17 -18.91 11.81
CA GLY A 53 3.48 -20.20 11.81
C GLY A 53 3.92 -21.16 10.70
N GLY A 54 5.03 -20.89 10.01
CA GLY A 54 5.56 -21.73 8.92
C GLY A 54 4.86 -21.54 7.57
N GLY A 55 3.93 -20.59 7.47
CA GLY A 55 3.27 -20.23 6.22
C GLY A 55 4.10 -19.26 5.37
N THR A 56 3.64 -19.02 4.14
CA THR A 56 4.19 -17.96 3.29
C THR A 56 3.07 -17.01 2.85
N MET A 57 3.39 -15.72 2.81
CA MET A 57 2.50 -14.76 2.17
C MET A 57 2.55 -15.00 0.66
N THR A 58 1.38 -15.12 0.05
CA THR A 58 1.28 -15.28 -1.41
C THR A 58 1.62 -13.98 -2.15
N ALA A 59 1.44 -12.83 -1.50
CA ALA A 59 1.99 -11.57 -1.98
C ALA A 59 3.50 -11.51 -1.70
N ARG A 60 4.26 -10.99 -2.67
CA ARG A 60 5.69 -10.72 -2.53
C ARG A 60 5.91 -9.27 -2.18
N GLN A 61 6.98 -8.94 -1.47
CA GLN A 61 7.16 -7.60 -0.90
C GLN A 61 8.56 -7.03 -1.11
N VAL A 62 8.63 -5.72 -1.32
CA VAL A 62 9.84 -4.88 -1.16
C VAL A 62 9.55 -3.83 -0.09
N CYS A 63 10.56 -3.50 0.72
CA CYS A 63 10.46 -2.45 1.74
C CYS A 63 11.43 -1.31 1.41
N LEU A 64 11.01 -0.07 1.65
CA LEU A 64 11.87 1.12 1.59
C LEU A 64 11.87 1.83 2.94
N GLY A 65 13.00 2.43 3.30
CA GLY A 65 13.25 3.17 4.53
C GLY A 65 13.46 2.27 5.74
N ARG A 66 12.47 1.43 6.08
CA ARG A 66 12.60 0.38 7.09
C ARG A 66 12.07 -0.94 6.56
N HIS A 67 12.77 -2.02 6.89
CA HIS A 67 12.42 -3.36 6.48
C HIS A 67 11.38 -3.95 7.43
N TRP A 68 10.14 -4.10 6.95
CA TRP A 68 9.12 -4.80 7.72
C TRP A 68 9.38 -6.30 7.69
N TYR A 69 9.28 -6.93 8.84
CA TYR A 69 9.19 -8.38 9.00
C TYR A 69 8.06 -8.67 10.00
N PRO A 70 7.56 -9.90 10.12
CA PRO A 70 6.48 -10.19 11.06
C PRO A 70 6.78 -9.63 12.47
N TYR A 71 5.92 -8.71 12.92
CA TYR A 71 5.96 -8.04 14.22
C TYR A 71 7.06 -6.99 14.43
N GLY A 72 7.68 -6.47 13.38
CA GLY A 72 8.69 -5.43 13.57
C GLY A 72 9.29 -4.81 12.32
N TYR A 73 10.21 -3.89 12.57
CA TYR A 73 10.98 -3.17 11.57
C TYR A 73 12.48 -3.28 11.86
N ALA A 74 13.28 -3.41 10.82
CA ALA A 74 14.74 -3.45 10.88
C ALA A 74 15.36 -2.52 9.83
N SER A 75 16.65 -2.19 9.98
CA SER A 75 17.44 -1.47 8.97
C SER A 75 17.98 -2.39 7.87
N THR A 76 17.88 -3.71 8.05
CA THR A 76 18.36 -4.73 7.11
C THR A 76 17.26 -5.74 6.78
N VAL A 77 17.43 -6.48 5.68
CA VAL A 77 16.55 -7.56 5.26
C VAL A 77 16.79 -8.81 6.11
N VAL A 78 16.36 -8.76 7.38
CA VAL A 78 16.63 -9.77 8.41
C VAL A 78 16.06 -11.16 8.10
N ASP A 79 15.05 -11.23 7.23
CA ASP A 79 14.41 -12.47 6.76
C ASP A 79 14.73 -12.78 5.28
N GLY A 80 15.84 -12.25 4.75
CA GLY A 80 16.25 -12.40 3.36
C GLY A 80 17.77 -12.37 3.16
N ASP A 81 18.26 -11.47 2.31
CA ASP A 81 19.67 -11.40 1.89
C ASP A 81 20.60 -10.68 2.88
N GLY A 82 20.07 -10.19 4.01
CA GLY A 82 20.81 -9.48 5.05
C GLY A 82 21.31 -8.09 4.65
N SER A 83 21.03 -7.63 3.43
CA SER A 83 21.49 -6.32 2.97
C SER A 83 20.72 -5.17 3.64
N PRO A 84 21.27 -3.94 3.65
CA PRO A 84 20.52 -2.75 4.08
C PRO A 84 19.23 -2.58 3.28
N VAL A 85 18.16 -2.17 3.97
CA VAL A 85 16.90 -1.82 3.30
C VAL A 85 17.13 -0.66 2.33
N LYS A 86 16.38 -0.64 1.23
CA LYS A 86 16.47 0.45 0.25
C LYS A 86 16.06 1.77 0.88
N PRO A 87 16.68 2.90 0.53
CA PRO A 87 16.33 4.19 1.10
C PRO A 87 14.90 4.58 0.72
N PHE A 88 14.22 5.30 1.61
CA PHE A 88 12.94 5.93 1.32
C PHE A 88 13.14 7.20 0.48
N PRO A 89 12.58 7.31 -0.73
CA PRO A 89 12.74 8.51 -1.54
C PRO A 89 11.89 9.68 -1.05
N GLY A 90 12.48 10.87 -0.89
CA GLY A 90 11.75 12.07 -0.42
C GLY A 90 10.53 12.41 -1.28
N TRP A 91 10.64 12.30 -2.60
CA TRP A 91 9.52 12.56 -3.53
C TRP A 91 8.31 11.63 -3.30
N LEU A 92 8.54 10.42 -2.78
CA LEU A 92 7.46 9.48 -2.45
C LEU A 92 6.74 9.94 -1.17
N GLY A 93 7.49 10.47 -0.21
CA GLY A 93 6.93 11.11 0.98
C GLY A 93 6.11 12.36 0.63
N ASP A 94 6.59 13.18 -0.30
CA ASP A 94 5.85 14.34 -0.81
C ASP A 94 4.55 13.93 -1.49
N LEU A 95 4.58 12.85 -2.29
CA LEU A 95 3.39 12.26 -2.90
C LEU A 95 2.40 11.77 -1.82
N GLY A 96 2.89 11.12 -0.76
CA GLY A 96 2.09 10.69 0.38
C GLY A 96 1.41 11.86 1.12
N ARG A 97 2.14 12.95 1.40
CA ARG A 97 1.54 14.14 2.04
C ARG A 97 0.44 14.76 1.20
N ARG A 98 0.62 14.88 -0.12
CA ARG A 98 -0.44 15.33 -1.03
C ARG A 98 -1.65 14.40 -1.02
N ALA A 99 -1.41 13.09 -1.06
CA ALA A 99 -2.49 12.11 -1.02
C ALA A 99 -3.36 12.23 0.24
N VAL A 100 -2.75 12.48 1.41
CA VAL A 100 -3.50 12.73 2.65
C VAL A 100 -4.29 14.03 2.55
N ALA A 101 -3.65 15.13 2.09
CA ALA A 101 -4.32 16.42 1.98
C ALA A 101 -5.55 16.36 1.07
N ASP A 102 -5.44 15.68 -0.09
CA ASP A 102 -6.53 15.54 -1.05
C ASP A 102 -7.65 14.60 -0.56
N ALA A 103 -7.30 13.58 0.22
CA ALA A 103 -8.26 12.56 0.67
C ALA A 103 -8.98 12.98 1.97
N LEU A 104 -8.22 13.43 2.98
CA LEU A 104 -8.67 13.66 4.35
C LEU A 104 -8.67 15.16 4.74
N GLY A 105 -8.14 16.04 3.89
CA GLY A 105 -8.00 17.47 4.16
C GLY A 105 -6.58 17.87 4.59
N PRO A 106 -6.21 19.15 4.44
CA PRO A 106 -4.83 19.63 4.66
C PRO A 106 -4.35 19.44 6.11
N ASP A 107 -5.26 19.50 7.08
CA ASP A 107 -4.95 19.37 8.51
C ASP A 107 -4.78 17.91 8.97
N ALA A 108 -5.05 16.94 8.10
CA ALA A 108 -4.89 15.52 8.40
C ALA A 108 -3.46 15.00 8.12
N ALA A 109 -2.61 15.82 7.51
CA ALA A 109 -1.23 15.46 7.23
C ALA A 109 -0.45 15.25 8.54
N ALA A 110 0.43 14.25 8.56
CA ALA A 110 1.28 14.01 9.71
C ALA A 110 2.36 15.08 9.83
N ASP A 111 2.68 15.48 11.06
CA ASP A 111 3.82 16.36 11.35
C ASP A 111 5.14 15.72 10.94
N ALA A 112 5.27 14.40 11.14
CA ALA A 112 6.43 13.63 10.77
C ALA A 112 6.32 13.13 9.31
N PRO A 113 7.44 13.11 8.55
CA PRO A 113 7.44 12.64 7.18
C PRO A 113 7.21 11.12 7.11
N TYR A 114 6.59 10.68 6.01
CA TYR A 114 6.59 9.27 5.64
C TYR A 114 8.02 8.78 5.46
N ASP A 115 8.33 7.64 6.07
CA ASP A 115 9.67 7.04 6.09
C ASP A 115 9.64 5.51 5.86
N ILE A 116 8.45 4.94 5.64
CA ILE A 116 8.26 3.53 5.31
C ILE A 116 7.42 3.44 4.04
N ALA A 117 7.88 2.63 3.08
CA ALA A 117 7.04 2.15 1.98
C ALA A 117 7.07 0.63 1.91
N LEU A 118 5.90 0.00 1.89
CA LEU A 118 5.74 -1.43 1.59
C LEU A 118 5.15 -1.57 0.19
N ILE A 119 5.93 -2.16 -0.71
CA ILE A 119 5.51 -2.47 -2.07
C ILE A 119 5.10 -3.93 -2.12
N ASN A 120 3.80 -4.18 -2.23
CA ASN A 120 3.23 -5.52 -2.32
C ASN A 120 2.91 -5.86 -3.78
N PHE A 121 3.47 -6.96 -4.28
CA PHE A 121 3.15 -7.56 -5.57
C PHE A 121 2.20 -8.75 -5.37
N TYR A 122 1.12 -8.76 -6.14
CA TYR A 122 0.12 -9.82 -6.17
C TYR A 122 0.02 -10.39 -7.58
N ASP A 123 0.22 -11.70 -7.72
CA ASP A 123 -0.23 -12.41 -8.91
C ASP A 123 -1.74 -12.69 -8.87
N ALA A 124 -2.25 -13.39 -9.89
CA ALA A 124 -3.67 -13.73 -10.02
C ALA A 124 -4.26 -14.57 -8.86
N ARG A 125 -3.42 -15.29 -8.11
CA ARG A 125 -3.81 -16.19 -7.00
C ARG A 125 -3.48 -15.59 -5.64
N ALA A 126 -2.67 -14.55 -5.60
CA ALA A 126 -2.24 -13.90 -4.38
C ALA A 126 -3.41 -13.22 -3.67
N ARG A 127 -3.41 -13.35 -2.34
CA ARG A 127 -4.39 -12.78 -1.43
C ARG A 127 -3.71 -12.34 -0.14
N MET A 128 -4.35 -11.42 0.56
CA MET A 128 -3.91 -10.94 1.87
C MET A 128 -5.11 -10.96 2.80
N GLY A 129 -5.02 -11.72 3.88
CA GLY A 129 -6.07 -11.82 4.87
C GLY A 129 -6.28 -10.50 5.61
N MET A 130 -7.38 -10.41 6.37
CA MET A 130 -7.64 -9.26 7.24
C MET A 130 -6.51 -9.12 8.26
N HIS A 131 -5.84 -7.97 8.21
CA HIS A 131 -4.75 -7.56 9.09
C HIS A 131 -4.89 -6.07 9.40
N ARG A 132 -4.07 -5.57 10.31
CA ARG A 132 -3.99 -4.14 10.64
C ARG A 132 -2.54 -3.70 10.59
N ASP A 133 -2.33 -2.42 10.31
CA ASP A 133 -1.01 -1.81 10.28
C ASP A 133 -0.73 -1.20 11.65
N SER A 134 -0.13 -1.99 12.55
CA SER A 134 0.07 -1.63 13.97
C SER A 134 1.49 -1.80 14.48
N ASP A 135 2.46 -2.04 13.60
CA ASP A 135 3.86 -2.21 13.98
C ASP A 135 4.61 -0.86 14.07
N GLU A 136 3.97 0.23 13.62
CA GLU A 136 4.47 1.59 13.76
C GLU A 136 4.13 2.20 15.13
N ARG A 137 4.92 3.18 15.58
CA ARG A 137 4.63 4.01 16.77
C ARG A 137 3.80 5.26 16.45
N SER A 138 3.48 5.49 15.18
CA SER A 138 2.75 6.67 14.73
C SER A 138 1.27 6.37 14.42
N GLY A 139 0.39 7.28 14.83
CA GLY A 139 -1.02 7.33 14.43
C GLY A 139 -1.28 8.03 13.10
N ALA A 140 -0.24 8.44 12.37
CA ALA A 140 -0.34 9.12 11.08
C ALA A 140 -1.11 8.27 10.04
N PRO A 141 -1.88 8.89 9.12
CA PRO A 141 -2.63 8.16 8.10
C PRO A 141 -1.78 7.20 7.26
N VAL A 142 -2.36 6.08 6.86
CA VAL A 142 -1.79 5.17 5.88
C VAL A 142 -2.26 5.58 4.49
N VAL A 143 -1.32 5.67 3.55
CA VAL A 143 -1.58 6.00 2.14
C VAL A 143 -1.32 4.76 1.30
N SER A 144 -2.24 4.41 0.41
CA SER A 144 -2.18 3.20 -0.41
C SER A 144 -2.45 3.53 -1.88
N PHE A 145 -1.43 3.36 -2.72
CA PHE A 145 -1.54 3.50 -4.17
C PHE A 145 -1.75 2.14 -4.83
N SER A 146 -2.59 2.07 -5.85
CA SER A 146 -2.83 0.85 -6.64
C SER A 146 -2.36 1.00 -8.08
N LEU A 147 -1.67 -0.02 -8.60
CA LEU A 147 -1.20 -0.11 -9.99
C LEU A 147 -1.45 -1.52 -10.54
N GLY A 148 -1.78 -1.61 -11.82
CA GLY A 148 -2.01 -2.89 -12.51
C GLY A 148 -3.41 -3.46 -12.26
N ASP A 149 -3.47 -4.78 -12.04
CA ASP A 149 -4.74 -5.49 -11.94
C ASP A 149 -5.60 -4.98 -10.78
N THR A 150 -6.91 -4.88 -11.05
CA THR A 150 -7.93 -4.50 -10.08
C THR A 150 -7.98 -5.52 -8.94
N CYS A 151 -8.17 -5.05 -7.71
CA CYS A 151 -8.47 -5.94 -6.59
C CYS A 151 -9.79 -5.59 -5.90
N VAL A 152 -10.37 -6.58 -5.24
CA VAL A 152 -11.32 -6.34 -4.16
C VAL A 152 -10.49 -6.04 -2.91
N PHE A 153 -10.61 -4.82 -2.40
CA PHE A 153 -10.04 -4.39 -1.13
C PHE A 153 -11.14 -4.41 -0.08
N ARG A 154 -10.96 -5.22 0.96
CA ARG A 154 -11.92 -5.34 2.06
C ARG A 154 -11.47 -4.46 3.21
N PHE A 155 -12.30 -3.50 3.58
CA PHE A 155 -12.05 -2.55 4.66
C PHE A 155 -13.03 -2.76 5.81
N GLY A 156 -12.52 -3.06 6.99
CA GLY A 156 -13.28 -3.35 8.20
C GLY A 156 -13.25 -2.19 9.20
N THR A 157 -13.35 -2.52 10.48
CA THR A 157 -13.28 -1.56 11.58
C THR A 157 -12.03 -1.77 12.44
N PRO A 158 -11.66 -0.83 13.33
CA PRO A 158 -10.56 -1.05 14.28
C PRO A 158 -10.82 -2.18 15.30
N GLU A 159 -12.09 -2.44 15.63
CA GLU A 159 -12.49 -3.33 16.72
C GLU A 159 -12.54 -4.80 16.30
N SER A 160 -12.91 -5.09 15.05
CA SER A 160 -13.23 -6.44 14.60
C SER A 160 -12.53 -6.83 13.31
N ARG A 161 -11.91 -8.02 13.30
CA ARG A 161 -11.31 -8.64 12.12
C ARG A 161 -12.35 -9.24 11.16
N SER A 162 -13.62 -9.32 11.56
CA SER A 162 -14.68 -10.02 10.82
C SER A 162 -15.64 -9.04 10.12
N ARG A 163 -16.74 -8.66 10.78
CA ARG A 163 -17.77 -7.74 10.30
C ARG A 163 -17.97 -6.62 11.32
N PRO A 164 -18.47 -5.44 10.90
CA PRO A 164 -18.80 -5.08 9.51
C PRO A 164 -17.55 -4.83 8.65
N CYS A 165 -17.70 -4.99 7.33
CA CYS A 165 -16.67 -4.61 6.36
C CYS A 165 -17.29 -4.23 5.02
N THR A 166 -16.63 -3.29 4.34
CA THR A 166 -16.99 -2.75 3.03
C THR A 166 -15.95 -3.22 2.01
N ASP A 167 -16.41 -3.80 0.91
CA ASP A 167 -15.56 -4.16 -0.21
C ASP A 167 -15.51 -3.01 -1.21
N VAL A 168 -14.30 -2.61 -1.60
CA VAL A 168 -14.01 -1.51 -2.53
C VAL A 168 -13.19 -2.07 -3.69
N GLU A 169 -13.53 -1.73 -4.93
CA GLU A 169 -12.69 -2.05 -6.08
C GLU A 169 -11.59 -1.00 -6.24
N LEU A 170 -10.34 -1.42 -6.06
CA LEU A 170 -9.17 -0.57 -6.34
C LEU A 170 -8.57 -0.96 -7.67
N ARG A 171 -8.51 0.01 -8.59
CA ARG A 171 -8.02 -0.14 -9.97
C ARG A 171 -6.68 0.59 -10.18
N ASP A 172 -6.10 0.42 -11.37
CA ASP A 172 -4.87 1.12 -11.77
C ASP A 172 -5.03 2.64 -11.59
N GLY A 173 -4.19 3.22 -10.75
CA GLY A 173 -4.16 4.65 -10.47
C GLY A 173 -5.00 5.10 -9.27
N ASP A 174 -5.74 4.21 -8.63
CA ASP A 174 -6.56 4.56 -7.47
C ASP A 174 -5.71 4.83 -6.22
N LEU A 175 -6.17 5.80 -5.44
CA LEU A 175 -5.67 6.12 -4.11
C LEU A 175 -6.67 5.66 -3.05
N PHE A 176 -6.17 5.07 -1.97
CA PHE A 176 -6.94 4.84 -0.75
C PHE A 176 -6.14 5.37 0.45
N VAL A 177 -6.76 6.19 1.29
CA VAL A 177 -6.13 6.76 2.50
C VAL A 177 -6.99 6.43 3.70
N PHE A 178 -6.39 5.96 4.79
CA PHE A 178 -7.09 5.77 6.05
C PHE A 178 -6.27 6.26 7.25
N GLY A 179 -6.90 7.06 8.09
CA GLY A 179 -6.30 7.68 9.27
C GLY A 179 -7.36 7.98 10.33
N GLY A 180 -6.99 8.76 11.35
CA GLY A 180 -7.90 9.15 12.43
C GLY A 180 -8.64 7.94 13.03
N PRO A 181 -9.99 7.93 13.11
CA PRO A 181 -10.76 6.81 13.62
C PRO A 181 -10.49 5.48 12.91
N SER A 182 -10.12 5.54 11.62
CA SER A 182 -9.89 4.36 10.78
C SER A 182 -8.41 3.95 10.71
N ARG A 183 -7.48 4.64 11.38
CA ARG A 183 -6.02 4.39 11.29
C ARG A 183 -5.63 2.93 11.54
N PHE A 184 -6.33 2.28 12.47
CA PHE A 184 -6.05 0.90 12.87
C PHE A 184 -7.12 -0.10 12.38
N ALA A 185 -7.90 0.28 11.37
CA ALA A 185 -8.93 -0.58 10.80
C ALA A 185 -8.32 -1.84 10.18
N TYR A 186 -8.97 -2.99 10.44
CA TYR A 186 -8.63 -4.23 9.76
C TYR A 186 -8.92 -4.11 8.27
N HIS A 187 -8.01 -4.57 7.42
CA HIS A 187 -8.19 -4.56 5.97
C HIS A 187 -7.45 -5.70 5.30
N GLY A 188 -7.77 -5.96 4.02
CA GLY A 188 -7.15 -7.04 3.28
C GLY A 188 -7.49 -7.02 1.80
N VAL A 189 -6.87 -7.95 1.07
CA VAL A 189 -7.06 -8.16 -0.36
C VAL A 189 -7.55 -9.59 -0.57
N PRO A 190 -8.86 -9.86 -0.47
CA PRO A 190 -9.40 -11.20 -0.69
C PRO A 190 -9.20 -11.71 -2.12
N ARG A 191 -9.15 -10.83 -3.13
CA ARG A 191 -9.10 -11.24 -4.54
C ARG A 191 -8.45 -10.19 -5.44
N VAL A 192 -7.62 -10.66 -6.37
CA VAL A 192 -7.16 -9.91 -7.56
C VAL A 192 -7.96 -10.35 -8.79
N ARG A 193 -8.28 -9.42 -9.68
CA ARG A 193 -8.96 -9.66 -10.97
C ARG A 193 -7.91 -9.64 -12.09
N PRO A 194 -7.41 -10.80 -12.53
CA PRO A 194 -6.33 -10.86 -13.52
C PRO A 194 -6.78 -10.30 -14.87
N GLY A 195 -5.85 -9.66 -15.58
CA GLY A 195 -6.08 -9.15 -16.94
C GLY A 195 -6.90 -7.87 -17.00
N THR A 196 -6.99 -7.14 -15.88
CA THR A 196 -7.69 -5.84 -15.82
C THR A 196 -6.71 -4.66 -15.83
N ALA A 197 -5.41 -4.92 -15.70
CA ALA A 197 -4.38 -3.91 -15.90
C ALA A 197 -4.41 -3.34 -17.34
N PRO A 198 -4.21 -2.02 -17.54
CA PRO A 198 -4.05 -1.46 -18.87
C PRO A 198 -2.83 -2.09 -19.58
N PRO A 199 -2.99 -2.65 -20.80
CA PRO A 199 -1.93 -3.41 -21.48
C PRO A 199 -0.62 -2.64 -21.63
N GLU A 200 -0.70 -1.32 -21.87
CA GLU A 200 0.45 -0.46 -22.07
C GLU A 200 1.35 -0.31 -20.83
N ARG A 201 0.92 -0.82 -19.66
CA ARG A 201 1.76 -0.85 -18.45
C ARG A 201 2.84 -1.92 -18.50
N GLY A 202 2.64 -3.01 -19.25
CA GLY A 202 3.58 -4.13 -19.23
C GLY A 202 3.80 -4.70 -17.82
N LEU A 203 2.72 -4.74 -17.02
CA LEU A 203 2.66 -5.35 -15.69
C LEU A 203 1.61 -6.46 -15.73
N THR A 204 2.00 -7.68 -15.37
CA THR A 204 1.08 -8.79 -15.15
C THR A 204 0.91 -8.97 -13.64
N GLY A 205 -0.31 -8.77 -13.14
CA GLY A 205 -0.61 -8.72 -11.71
C GLY A 205 -0.83 -7.31 -11.19
N ARG A 206 -0.81 -7.18 -9.86
CA ARG A 206 -1.09 -5.94 -9.14
C ARG A 206 0.10 -5.53 -8.29
N LEU A 207 0.37 -4.24 -8.26
CA LEU A 207 1.25 -3.60 -7.29
C LEU A 207 0.43 -2.71 -6.35
N ASN A 208 0.85 -2.68 -5.11
CA ASN A 208 0.38 -1.75 -4.11
C ASN A 208 1.57 -1.11 -3.40
N ILE A 209 1.55 0.20 -3.25
CA ILE A 209 2.58 0.96 -2.56
C ILE A 209 1.91 1.60 -1.34
N THR A 210 2.24 1.10 -0.15
CA THR A 210 1.66 1.57 1.11
C THR A 210 2.69 2.40 1.86
N LEU A 211 2.38 3.67 2.11
CA LEU A 211 3.25 4.58 2.85
C LEU A 211 2.80 4.68 4.29
N ARG A 212 3.77 4.66 5.21
CA ARG A 212 3.55 4.81 6.65
C ARG A 212 4.60 5.73 7.27
N VAL A 213 4.24 6.33 8.39
CA VAL A 213 5.16 7.05 9.28
C VAL A 213 5.51 6.08 10.41
N SER A 214 6.79 5.86 10.64
CA SER A 214 7.25 4.89 11.63
C SER A 214 7.07 5.37 13.07
N GLY A 215 7.31 6.67 13.33
CA GLY A 215 7.37 7.21 14.69
C GLY A 215 8.60 6.75 15.49
N PHE A 216 9.59 6.15 14.83
CA PHE A 216 10.88 5.85 15.45
C PHE A 216 11.80 7.09 15.36
N ALA A 217 12.79 7.18 16.26
CA ALA A 217 13.81 8.20 16.15
C ALA A 217 14.59 8.03 14.83
N ALA A 218 15.07 9.14 14.27
CA ALA A 218 16.10 9.05 13.24
C ALA A 218 17.35 8.43 13.86
N ASP A 219 17.86 7.38 13.22
CA ASP A 219 19.10 6.70 13.61
C ASP A 219 20.32 7.57 13.26
#